data_AF-A0A928HX28-F1
#
_entry.id   AF-A0A928HX28-F1
#
_cell.length_a   1.000
_cell.length_b   1.000
_cell.length_c   1.000
_cell.angle_alpha   90.00
_cell.angle_beta   90.00
_cell.angle_gamma   90.00
#
_symmetry.space_group_name_H-M   'P 1'
#
loop_
_entity.id
_entity.type
_entity.pdbx_description
1 polymer ?
#
loop_
_entity_poly.entity_id
_entity_poly.type
_entity_poly.pdbx_seq_one_letter_code
_entity_poly.pdbx_strand_id
1 'polypeptide(L)' 'MGEFKDGIACVAIPITINDSTDIAISISSPIERMSEKQQPIFARGMAEEIAKLPASVDVSVPVALIV' A
#
# COMPACT_ATOMS: atom_id res chain seq x y z
N MET A 1 -8.63 -11.63 -4.37
CA MET A 1 -8.21 -10.96 -3.12
C MET A 1 -9.19 -11.40 -2.05
N GLY A 2 -8.69 -11.84 -0.89
CA GLY A 2 -9.49 -12.45 0.16
C GLY A 2 -9.40 -11.66 1.46
N GLU A 3 -10.49 -11.66 2.22
CA GLU A 3 -10.60 -11.03 3.54
C GLU A 3 -9.49 -11.55 4.47
N PHE A 4 -8.76 -10.64 5.14
CA PHE A 4 -7.74 -11.01 6.13
C PHE A 4 -8.39 -11.54 7.42
N LYS A 5 -9.61 -11.08 7.68
CA LYS A 5 -10.54 -11.49 8.75
C LYS A 5 -11.95 -11.16 8.26
N ASP A 6 -12.96 -11.98 8.57
CA ASP A 6 -14.32 -11.80 8.06
C ASP A 6 -14.78 -10.34 8.15
N GLY A 7 -15.20 -9.78 7.01
CA GLY A 7 -15.69 -8.40 6.90
C GLY A 7 -14.63 -7.29 6.96
N ILE A 8 -13.33 -7.61 6.96
CA ILE A 8 -12.24 -6.63 6.88
C ILE A 8 -11.55 -6.69 5.52
N ALA A 9 -11.65 -5.60 4.78
CA ALA A 9 -10.85 -5.36 3.60
C ALA A 9 -9.45 -4.88 4.01
N CYS A 10 -8.43 -5.36 3.29
CA CYS A 10 -7.05 -4.98 3.51
C CYS A 10 -6.37 -4.71 2.16
N VAL A 11 -5.65 -3.59 2.08
CA VAL A 11 -4.82 -3.22 0.94
C VAL A 11 -3.42 -2.97 1.45
N ALA A 12 -2.43 -3.64 0.86
CA ALA A 12 -1.04 -3.50 1.23
C ALA A 12 -0.18 -3.18 0.01
N ILE A 13 0.84 -2.36 0.23
CA ILE A 13 1.93 -2.17 -0.73
C ILE A 13 3.25 -2.58 -0.08
N PRO A 14 4.13 -3.28 -0.80
CA PRO A 14 5.51 -3.44 -0.39
C PRO A 14 6.26 -2.12 -0.48
N ILE A 15 7.17 -1.90 0.47
CA ILE A 15 8.19 -0.84 0.42
C ILE A 15 9.54 -1.44 0.79
N THR A 16 10.61 -0.86 0.25
CA THR A 16 11.99 -1.21 0.60
C THR A 16 12.60 -0.02 1.32
N ILE A 17 13.17 -0.27 2.50
CA ILE A 17 13.90 0.70 3.32
C ILE A 17 15.39 0.40 3.23
N ASN A 18 16.22 1.43 3.04
CA ASN A 18 17.69 1.32 2.95
C ASN A 18 18.16 0.24 1.96
N ASP A 19 17.47 0.12 0.82
CA ASP A 19 17.75 -0.86 -0.25
C ASP A 19 17.86 -2.35 0.18
N SER A 20 17.42 -2.69 1.39
CA SER A 20 17.73 -3.99 2.00
C SER A 20 16.62 -4.56 2.88
N THR A 21 15.73 -3.70 3.38
CA THR A 21 14.66 -4.13 4.28
C THR A 21 13.31 -4.02 3.58
N ASP A 22 12.76 -5.16 3.20
CA ASP A 22 11.43 -5.25 2.60
C ASP A 22 10.36 -5.37 3.68
N ILE A 23 9.46 -4.38 3.73
CA ILE A 23 8.26 -4.42 4.58
C ILE A 23 7.01 -4.15 3.75
N ALA A 24 5.84 -4.33 4.36
CA ALA A 24 4.58 -3.93 3.74
C ALA A 24 3.89 -2.88 4.61
N ILE A 25 3.37 -1.84 3.97
CA ILE A 25 2.44 -0.90 4.59
C ILE A 25 1.04 -1.30 4.15
N SER A 26 0.13 -1.46 5.10
CA SER A 26 -1.26 -1.82 4.83
C SER A 26 -2.24 -0.88 5.49
N ILE A 27 -3.34 -0.63 4.79
CA ILE A 27 -4.55 -0.07 5.39
C ILE A 27 -5.61 -1.17 5.49
N SER A 28 -6.38 -1.13 6.57
CA SER A 28 -7.49 -2.05 6.79
C SER A 28 -8.72 -1.28 7.19
N SER A 29 -9.87 -1.69 6.68
CA SER A 29 -11.16 -1.12 7.07
C SER A 29 -12.28 -2.15 6.89
N PRO A 30 -13.47 -1.92 7.48
CA PRO A 30 -14.63 -2.73 7.20
C PRO A 30 -14.95 -2.78 5.69
N ILE A 31 -15.36 -3.94 5.18
CA ILE A 31 -15.61 -4.15 3.75
C ILE A 31 -16.73 -3.24 3.21
N GLU A 32 -17.66 -2.78 4.06
CA GLU A 32 -18.68 -1.81 3.67
C GLU A 32 -18.12 -0.40 3.40
N ARG A 33 -16.88 -0.12 3.84
CA ARG A 33 -16.21 1.17 3.68
C ARG A 33 -15.09 1.16 2.62
N MET A 34 -14.73 -0.02 2.11
CA MET A 34 -13.67 -0.18 1.11
C MET A 34 -14.07 -1.26 0.11
N SER A 35 -14.76 -0.82 -0.94
CA SER A 35 -15.13 -1.71 -2.04
C SER A 35 -13.91 -2.19 -2.82
N GLU A 36 -14.03 -3.36 -3.46
CA GLU A 36 -12.96 -3.93 -4.30
C GLU A 36 -12.49 -2.97 -5.40
N LYS A 37 -13.38 -2.12 -5.93
CA LYS A 37 -13.03 -1.10 -6.94
C LYS A 37 -12.17 0.04 -6.38
N GLN A 38 -12.28 0.32 -5.09
CA GLN A 38 -11.47 1.35 -4.41
C GLN A 38 -10.10 0.81 -3.97
N GLN A 39 -9.95 -0.50 -3.78
CA GLN A 39 -8.71 -1.09 -3.29
C GLN A 39 -7.49 -0.77 -4.17
N PRO A 40 -7.55 -0.86 -5.52
CA PRO A 40 -6.43 -0.42 -6.38
C PRO A 40 -6.14 1.08 -6.28
N ILE A 41 -7.17 1.91 -6.09
CA ILE A 41 -7.02 3.37 -5.95
C ILE A 41 -6.27 3.69 -4.65
N PHE A 42 -6.59 2.99 -3.56
CA PHE A 42 -5.88 3.14 -2.30
C PHE A 42 -4.44 2.63 -2.38
N ALA A 43 -4.20 1.49 -3.03
CA ALA A 43 -2.83 0.99 -3.25
C ALA A 43 -1.97 2.02 -3.99
N ARG A 44 -2.52 2.58 -5.09
CA ARG A 44 -1.84 3.62 -5.86
C ARG A 44 -1.62 4.90 -5.05
N GLY A 45 -2.64 5.36 -4.32
CA GLY A 45 -2.54 6.54 -3.47
C GLY A 45 -1.47 6.39 -2.37
N MET A 46 -1.37 5.22 -1.74
CA MET A 46 -0.29 4.94 -0.80
C MET A 46 1.09 5.01 -1.48
N ALA A 47 1.24 4.42 -2.66
CA ALA A 47 2.50 4.45 -3.41
C ALA A 47 2.88 5.88 -3.82
N GLU A 48 1.91 6.68 -4.29
CA GLU A 48 2.08 8.10 -4.64
C GLU A 48 2.52 8.94 -3.44
N GLU A 49 1.98 8.71 -2.25
CA GLU A 49 2.40 9.44 -1.03
C GLU A 49 3.81 9.04 -0.57
N ILE A 50 4.16 7.75 -0.63
CA ILE A 50 5.52 7.30 -0.32
C ILE A 50 6.54 7.89 -1.31
N ALA A 51 6.19 7.97 -2.59
CA ALA A 51 7.06 8.57 -3.61
C ALA A 51 7.33 10.08 -3.41
N LYS A 52 6.50 10.77 -2.60
CA LYS A 52 6.71 12.19 -2.24
C LYS A 52 7.66 12.38 -1.06
N LEU A 53 8.06 11.31 -0.37
CA LEU A 53 8.99 11.42 0.74
C LEU A 53 10.34 12.00 0.27
N PRO A 54 11.02 12.79 1.11
CA PRO A 54 12.36 13.27 0.79
C PRO A 54 13.31 12.10 0.53
N ALA A 55 14.23 12.25 -0.42
CA ALA A 55 15.24 11.24 -0.73
C ALA A 55 16.10 10.85 0.49
N SER A 56 16.20 11.71 1.50
CA SER A 56 16.90 11.44 2.76
C SER A 56 16.24 10.35 3.62
N VAL A 57 15.00 9.95 3.32
CA VAL A 57 14.26 8.93 4.07
C VAL A 57 14.60 7.51 3.60
N ASP A 58 15.27 7.37 2.44
CA ASP A 58 15.74 6.09 1.89
C ASP A 58 14.67 4.98 1.87
N VAL A 59 13.49 5.35 1.32
CA VAL A 59 12.34 4.47 1.15
C VAL A 59 11.94 4.47 -0.32
N SER A 60 11.68 3.28 -0.85
CA SER A 60 11.18 3.10 -2.22
C SER A 60 9.96 2.18 -2.27
N VAL A 61 9.17 2.33 -3.33
CA VAL A 61 8.01 1.49 -3.68
C VAL A 61 8.26 0.87 -5.06
N PRO A 62 7.79 -0.36 -5.34
CA PRO A 62 7.89 -0.93 -6.67
C PRO A 62 7.18 -0.08 -7.72
N VAL A 63 7.86 0.16 -8.85
CA VAL A 63 7.34 0.96 -9.97
C VAL A 63 5.97 0.46 -10.44
N ALA A 64 5.74 -0.85 -10.43
CA ALA A 64 4.47 -1.48 -10.82
C ALA A 64 3.24 -1.02 -10.00
N LEU A 65 3.43 -0.32 -8.88
CA LEU A 65 2.35 0.23 -8.05
C LEU A 65 2.04 1.70 -8.35
N ILE A 66 2.87 2.35 -9.18
CA ILE A 66 2.74 3.77 -9.55
C ILE A 66 2.16 3.93 -10.97
N VAL A 67 2.27 2.92 -11.85
CA VAL A 67 1.85 2.97 -13.27
C VAL A 67 0.39 2.60 -13.47
#